data_AF-A0A328PSU2-F1
#
_entry.id   AF-A0A328PSU2-F1
#
_cell.length_a   1.000
_cell.length_b   1.000
_cell.length_c   1.000
_cell.angle_alpha   90.00
_cell.angle_beta   90.00
_cell.angle_gamma   90.00
#
_symmetry.space_group_name_H-M   'P 1'
#
loop_
_entity.id
_entity.type
_entity.pdbx_description
1 polymer ?
#
loop_
_entity_poly.entity_id
_entity_poly.type
_entity_poly.pdbx_seq_one_letter_code
_entity_poly.pdbx_strand_id
1 'polypeptide(L)'
;MSNSGIIVAPLGNYITLVTRKNKNLESTNLIGLSMITGIIEASKKVSESYLRSGWLAQQGDFMIDLVNIQNNSHLAVDINRAQKMMVISEIYKVFRMTNPQLNSEYLLLILKNSIMELRLKWACLGSVRGVLPWKNFVNIPVAVPSLNKQERIVYKYQTITKYIELKKKINELFEKQMTAYYYILFDSLTDYTIKNFGELFTIIRGGRPPRGNKEQEKKYFCREGGVPWLQVRDISKKNCKFVGETSDQLTPEGFKKGRCTMLGGGTLSLLKMPLELWLAKFLLLVKKLVSTFIGEHWDTMN
;
A
#
# COMPACT_ATOMS: atom_id res chain seq x y z
N MET A 1 -33.28 -20.41 21.97
CA MET A 1 -32.22 -19.41 22.24
C MET A 1 -30.90 -20.16 22.36
N SER A 2 -30.14 -20.28 21.27
CA SER A 2 -28.88 -21.05 21.28
C SER A 2 -27.84 -20.30 22.08
N ASN A 3 -27.37 -20.90 23.18
CA ASN A 3 -26.24 -20.44 23.97
C ASN A 3 -25.09 -20.15 22.99
N SER A 4 -24.71 -18.88 22.82
CA SER A 4 -23.86 -18.47 21.68
C SER A 4 -22.44 -19.03 21.74
N GLY A 5 -22.07 -19.74 22.81
CA GLY A 5 -20.83 -20.51 22.94
C GLY A 5 -19.56 -19.67 22.79
N ILE A 6 -19.69 -18.34 22.91
CA ILE A 6 -18.56 -17.40 22.84
C ILE A 6 -18.06 -17.19 24.26
N ILE A 7 -16.82 -17.58 24.50
CA ILE A 7 -16.12 -17.28 25.74
C ILE A 7 -15.37 -15.97 25.53
N VAL A 8 -15.57 -14.99 26.40
CA VAL A 8 -14.76 -13.78 26.43
C VAL A 8 -13.75 -13.93 27.56
N ALA A 9 -12.47 -13.94 27.23
CA ALA A 9 -11.39 -14.13 28.19
C ALA A 9 -10.18 -13.26 27.85
N PRO A 10 -9.32 -12.94 28.83
CA PRO A 10 -8.05 -12.27 28.58
C PRO A 10 -7.19 -13.04 27.59
N LEU A 11 -6.53 -12.32 26.69
CA LEU A 11 -5.62 -12.90 25.69
C LEU A 11 -4.51 -13.75 26.33
N GLY A 12 -4.02 -13.37 27.51
CA GLY A 12 -3.00 -14.08 28.28
C GLY A 12 -3.36 -15.52 28.64
N ASN A 13 -4.65 -15.89 28.61
CA ASN A 13 -5.06 -17.29 28.82
C ASN A 13 -4.73 -18.20 27.63
N TYR A 14 -4.35 -17.62 26.48
CA TYR A 14 -4.12 -18.34 25.24
C TYR A 14 -2.70 -18.20 24.69
N ILE A 15 -1.90 -17.28 25.23
CA ILE A 15 -0.57 -16.97 24.72
C ILE A 15 0.47 -16.83 25.84
N THR A 16 1.73 -17.07 25.50
CA THR A 16 2.88 -16.82 26.38
C THR A 16 3.97 -16.02 25.67
N LEU A 17 4.70 -15.20 26.42
CA LEU A 17 5.81 -14.42 25.88
C LEU A 17 7.02 -15.33 25.63
N VAL A 18 7.62 -15.21 24.45
CA VAL A 18 8.89 -15.87 24.13
C VAL A 18 10.04 -14.95 24.53
N THR A 19 10.94 -15.45 25.37
CA THR A 19 12.12 -14.73 25.87
C THR A 19 13.43 -15.33 25.38
N ARG A 20 13.39 -16.22 24.39
CA ARG A 20 14.57 -16.88 23.82
C ARG A 20 15.32 -15.92 22.90
N LYS A 21 16.57 -15.59 23.27
CA LYS A 21 17.49 -14.79 22.44
C LYS A 21 18.29 -15.70 21.49
N ASN A 22 18.69 -15.17 20.34
CA ASN A 22 19.52 -15.86 19.34
C ASN A 22 21.02 -15.91 19.73
N LYS A 23 21.34 -16.24 21.00
CA LYS A 23 22.71 -16.14 21.55
C LYS A 23 23.74 -16.92 20.75
N ASN A 24 23.35 -18.09 20.22
CA ASN A 24 24.25 -19.02 19.52
C ASN A 24 24.20 -18.88 17.99
N LEU A 25 23.56 -17.83 17.44
CA LEU A 25 23.33 -17.66 16.00
C LEU A 25 22.66 -18.87 15.33
N GLU A 26 21.63 -19.41 16.00
CA GLU A 26 20.83 -20.52 15.45
C GLU A 26 20.08 -20.12 14.16
N SER A 27 19.87 -18.82 13.97
CA SER A 27 19.38 -18.28 12.71
C SER A 27 20.11 -16.99 12.35
N THR A 28 20.32 -16.81 11.05
CA THR A 28 20.79 -15.56 10.42
C THR A 28 19.68 -14.86 9.64
N ASN A 29 18.48 -15.45 9.61
CA ASN A 29 17.32 -14.91 8.91
C ASN A 29 16.70 -13.76 9.71
N LEU A 30 17.25 -12.56 9.56
CA LEU A 30 16.71 -11.35 10.17
C LEU A 30 15.44 -10.89 9.44
N ILE A 31 14.40 -10.64 10.22
CA ILE A 31 13.14 -10.11 9.72
C ILE A 31 12.78 -8.77 10.37
N GLY A 32 11.95 -8.00 9.68
CA GLY A 32 11.20 -6.86 10.21
C GLY A 32 9.69 -7.11 10.14
N LEU A 33 8.91 -6.14 10.63
CA LEU A 33 7.46 -6.13 10.52
C LEU A 33 6.98 -4.92 9.73
N SER A 34 6.13 -5.20 8.75
CA SER A 34 5.40 -4.23 7.95
C SER A 34 3.94 -4.18 8.39
N MET A 35 3.39 -2.97 8.47
CA MET A 35 1.97 -2.75 8.76
C MET A 35 1.03 -3.34 7.69
N ILE A 36 1.53 -3.54 6.46
CA ILE A 36 0.71 -3.97 5.32
C ILE A 36 0.99 -5.44 4.99
N THR A 37 2.26 -5.80 4.82
CA THR A 37 2.67 -7.11 4.32
C THR A 37 3.01 -8.12 5.41
N GLY A 38 3.05 -7.71 6.68
CA GLY A 38 3.42 -8.60 7.79
C GLY A 38 4.94 -8.79 7.88
N ILE A 39 5.41 -10.03 7.98
CA ILE A 39 6.84 -10.34 8.03
C ILE A 39 7.53 -9.92 6.73
N ILE A 40 8.65 -9.21 6.86
CA ILE A 40 9.51 -8.83 5.74
C ILE A 40 10.95 -9.25 6.02
N GLU A 41 11.62 -9.83 5.04
CA GLU A 41 13.04 -10.17 5.16
C GLU A 41 13.91 -8.91 5.15
N ALA A 42 14.93 -8.87 5.99
CA ALA A 42 15.85 -7.74 6.02
C ALA A 42 16.75 -7.74 4.78
N SER A 43 16.74 -6.65 4.01
CA SER A 43 17.57 -6.50 2.82
C SER A 43 19.04 -6.18 3.11
N LYS A 44 19.36 -5.74 4.32
CA LYS A 44 20.71 -5.32 4.72
C LYS A 44 21.38 -6.38 5.58
N LYS A 45 22.63 -6.70 5.26
CA LYS A 45 23.50 -7.47 6.16
C LYS A 45 23.71 -6.69 7.45
N VAL A 46 23.57 -7.38 8.58
CA VAL A 46 23.77 -6.85 9.93
C VAL A 46 24.94 -7.57 10.59
N SER A 47 25.51 -6.98 11.64
CA SER A 47 26.55 -7.64 12.43
C SER A 47 26.00 -8.86 13.17
N GLU A 48 26.85 -9.84 13.44
CA GLU A 48 26.51 -10.98 14.30
C GLU A 48 26.06 -10.54 15.70
N SER A 49 26.68 -9.49 16.24
CA SER A 49 26.30 -8.94 17.55
C SER A 49 24.84 -8.50 17.58
N TYR A 50 24.34 -7.90 16.50
CA TYR A 50 22.95 -7.50 16.35
C TYR A 50 22.03 -8.71 16.21
N LEU A 51 22.44 -9.74 15.46
CA LEU A 51 21.67 -10.98 15.35
C LEU A 51 21.55 -11.70 16.70
N ARG A 52 22.61 -11.71 17.52
CA ARG A 52 22.61 -12.36 18.84
C ARG A 52 21.70 -11.67 19.85
N SER A 53 21.50 -10.35 19.73
CA SER A 53 20.59 -9.60 20.61
C SER A 53 19.12 -9.77 20.22
N GLY A 54 18.80 -10.27 19.03
CA GLY A 54 17.43 -10.50 18.59
C GLY A 54 16.70 -11.63 19.33
N TRP A 55 15.37 -11.60 19.28
CA TRP A 55 14.51 -12.71 19.68
C TRP A 55 14.48 -13.79 18.60
N LEU A 56 14.51 -15.05 19.01
CA LEU A 56 14.40 -16.20 18.12
C LEU A 56 12.93 -16.67 18.08
N ALA A 57 12.32 -16.59 16.90
CA ALA A 57 10.94 -17.00 16.64
C ALA A 57 10.91 -18.27 15.78
N GLN A 58 10.21 -19.30 16.24
CA GLN A 58 10.05 -20.56 15.51
C GLN A 58 8.71 -20.58 14.75
N GLN A 59 8.46 -21.64 13.99
CA GLN A 59 7.17 -21.83 13.33
C GLN A 59 6.02 -21.76 14.34
N GLY A 60 4.98 -20.98 14.02
CA GLY A 60 3.81 -20.75 14.86
C GLY A 60 3.95 -19.60 15.88
N ASP A 61 5.15 -19.02 16.03
CA ASP A 61 5.33 -17.84 16.87
C ASP A 61 4.81 -16.58 16.16
N PHE A 62 4.21 -15.69 16.95
CA PHE A 62 3.80 -14.36 16.53
C PHE A 62 4.88 -13.34 16.83
N MET A 63 4.97 -12.35 15.95
CA MET A 63 5.83 -11.18 16.12
C MET A 63 4.96 -9.93 16.02
N ILE A 64 5.09 -9.02 16.98
CA ILE A 64 4.23 -7.84 17.10
C ILE A 64 4.99 -6.59 17.53
N ASP A 65 4.65 -5.45 16.94
CA ASP A 65 5.07 -4.12 17.39
C ASP A 65 4.10 -3.57 18.44
N LEU A 66 4.54 -3.52 19.69
CA LEU A 66 3.81 -2.88 20.79
C LEU A 66 4.37 -1.50 21.17
N VAL A 67 5.37 -0.99 20.44
CA VAL A 67 6.06 0.26 20.76
C VAL A 67 5.50 1.44 19.96
N ASN A 68 5.04 1.21 18.73
CA ASN A 68 4.57 2.26 17.82
C ASN A 68 3.08 2.18 17.46
N ILE A 69 2.24 1.63 18.36
CA ILE A 69 0.82 1.37 18.06
C ILE A 69 0.05 2.64 17.69
N GLN A 70 0.29 3.78 18.34
CA GLN A 70 -0.43 5.02 18.05
C GLN A 70 0.05 5.71 16.77
N ASN A 71 1.34 5.61 16.45
CA ASN A 71 1.93 6.23 15.27
C ASN A 71 1.64 5.44 13.99
N ASN A 72 1.45 4.13 14.12
CA ASN A 72 1.15 3.27 13.01
C ASN A 72 -0.33 3.38 12.59
N SER A 73 -0.57 3.40 11.27
CA SER A 73 -1.93 3.35 10.72
C SER A 73 -2.61 2.03 11.08
N HIS A 74 -1.85 0.93 11.01
CA HIS A 74 -2.27 -0.43 11.35
C HIS A 74 -1.27 -1.13 12.27
N LEU A 75 -1.73 -2.11 13.05
CA LEU A 75 -0.89 -2.92 13.89
C LEU A 75 0.07 -3.77 13.05
N ALA A 76 1.38 -3.61 13.28
CA ALA A 76 2.39 -4.47 12.67
C ALA A 76 2.46 -5.79 13.45
N VAL A 77 1.77 -6.81 12.93
CA VAL A 77 1.72 -8.16 13.51
C VAL A 77 1.63 -9.23 12.42
N ASP A 78 2.33 -10.33 12.64
CA ASP A 78 2.20 -11.53 11.82
C ASP A 78 2.68 -12.79 12.57
N ILE A 79 2.49 -13.95 11.95
CA ILE A 79 2.88 -15.26 12.45
C ILE A 79 3.92 -15.91 11.53
N ASN A 80 4.94 -16.54 12.12
CA ASN A 80 5.91 -17.33 11.36
C ASN A 80 5.24 -18.62 10.85
N ARG A 81 4.87 -18.64 9.57
CA ARG A 81 4.32 -19.83 8.89
C ARG A 81 5.40 -20.76 8.34
N ALA A 82 6.63 -20.26 8.21
CA ALA A 82 7.72 -21.01 7.61
C ALA A 82 8.30 -22.03 8.60
N GLN A 83 8.79 -23.16 8.09
CA GLN A 83 9.55 -24.15 8.85
C GLN A 83 11.01 -23.70 9.06
N LYS A 84 11.22 -22.42 9.37
CA LYS A 84 12.55 -21.82 9.58
C LYS A 84 12.53 -20.92 10.80
N MET A 85 13.61 -20.95 11.57
CA MET A 85 13.82 -20.02 12.68
C MET A 85 14.08 -18.61 12.12
N MET A 86 13.43 -17.61 12.71
CA MET A 86 13.57 -16.20 12.34
C MET A 86 14.15 -15.42 13.51
N VAL A 87 14.92 -14.38 13.21
CA VAL A 87 15.46 -13.44 14.19
C VAL A 87 14.75 -12.11 14.01
N ILE A 88 14.25 -11.53 15.10
CA ILE A 88 13.64 -10.21 15.08
C ILE A 88 14.25 -9.30 16.15
N SER A 89 14.33 -8.01 15.86
CA SER A 89 14.86 -7.00 16.80
C SER A 89 14.15 -7.04 18.16
N GLU A 90 14.90 -6.74 19.21
CA GLU A 90 14.41 -6.84 20.59
C GLU A 90 13.31 -5.83 20.98
N ILE A 91 13.14 -4.78 20.16
CA ILE A 91 12.08 -3.79 20.32
C ILE A 91 10.69 -4.41 20.16
N TYR A 92 10.59 -5.46 19.34
CA TYR A 92 9.35 -6.19 19.10
C TYR A 92 9.11 -7.21 20.22
N LYS A 93 7.88 -7.71 20.30
CA LYS A 93 7.53 -8.86 21.15
C LYS A 93 7.29 -10.08 20.30
N VAL A 94 7.74 -11.22 20.82
CA VAL A 94 7.48 -12.55 20.25
C VAL A 94 6.63 -13.33 21.24
N PHE A 95 5.56 -13.96 20.79
CA PHE A 95 4.70 -14.76 21.65
C PHE A 95 4.22 -16.02 20.96
N ARG A 96 3.86 -17.02 21.76
CA ARG A 96 3.42 -18.34 21.28
C ARG A 96 2.04 -18.66 21.80
N MET A 97 1.26 -19.35 20.97
CA MET A 97 -0.01 -19.97 21.37
C MET A 97 0.23 -21.09 22.39
N THR A 98 -0.41 -21.01 23.55
CA THR A 98 -0.36 -22.05 24.58
C THR A 98 -1.64 -22.86 24.69
N ASN A 99 -2.76 -22.30 24.23
CA ASN A 99 -4.06 -22.93 24.35
C ASN A 99 -4.65 -23.24 22.96
N PRO A 100 -4.90 -24.52 22.64
CA PRO A 100 -5.42 -24.93 21.34
C PRO A 100 -6.88 -24.53 21.08
N GLN A 101 -7.60 -24.03 22.09
CA GLN A 101 -8.97 -23.51 21.95
C GLN A 101 -9.04 -22.22 21.12
N LEU A 102 -7.89 -21.55 20.91
CA LEU A 102 -7.80 -20.38 20.06
C LEU A 102 -6.95 -20.71 18.83
N ASN A 103 -7.55 -20.64 17.65
CA ASN A 103 -6.86 -20.82 16.38
C ASN A 103 -5.94 -19.61 16.12
N SER A 104 -4.70 -19.86 15.68
CA SER A 104 -3.70 -18.83 15.45
C SER A 104 -4.09 -17.86 14.33
N GLU A 105 -4.55 -18.37 13.18
CA GLU A 105 -5.01 -17.53 12.07
C GLU A 105 -6.22 -16.68 12.49
N TYR A 106 -7.13 -17.24 13.29
CA TYR A 106 -8.25 -16.48 13.84
C TYR A 106 -7.79 -15.35 14.77
N LEU A 107 -6.81 -15.61 15.65
CA LEU A 107 -6.21 -14.55 16.47
C LEU A 107 -5.57 -13.46 15.61
N LEU A 108 -4.86 -13.83 14.53
CA LEU A 108 -4.28 -12.85 13.62
C LEU A 108 -5.36 -11.95 13.00
N LEU A 109 -6.51 -12.51 12.61
CA LEU A 109 -7.65 -11.74 12.10
C LEU A 109 -8.23 -10.81 13.16
N ILE A 110 -8.32 -11.26 14.41
CA ILE A 110 -8.74 -10.40 15.53
C ILE A 110 -7.77 -9.23 15.69
N LEU A 111 -6.46 -9.48 15.71
CA LEU A 111 -5.46 -8.43 15.93
C LEU A 111 -5.41 -7.40 14.78
N LYS A 112 -5.71 -7.82 13.55
CA LYS A 112 -5.82 -6.96 12.36
C LYS A 112 -7.20 -6.31 12.18
N ASN A 113 -8.15 -6.57 13.09
CA ASN A 113 -9.47 -5.95 13.02
C ASN A 113 -9.40 -4.49 13.49
N SER A 114 -10.02 -3.57 12.74
CA SER A 114 -10.00 -2.14 13.05
C SER A 114 -10.54 -1.78 14.45
N ILE A 115 -11.54 -2.51 14.95
CA ILE A 115 -12.07 -2.30 16.31
C ILE A 115 -11.04 -2.75 17.34
N MET A 116 -10.34 -3.86 17.09
CA MET A 116 -9.26 -4.31 17.98
C MET A 116 -8.08 -3.33 17.94
N GLU A 117 -7.69 -2.82 16.78
CA GLU A 117 -6.65 -1.80 16.65
C GLU A 117 -6.98 -0.54 17.45
N LEU A 118 -8.25 -0.08 17.41
CA LEU A 118 -8.70 1.05 18.23
C LEU A 118 -8.61 0.74 19.73
N ARG A 119 -9.03 -0.45 20.16
CA ARG A 119 -8.90 -0.89 21.56
C ARG A 119 -7.44 -0.92 22.03
N LEU A 120 -6.54 -1.42 21.18
CA LEU A 120 -5.10 -1.44 21.45
C LEU A 120 -4.56 -0.01 21.61
N LYS A 121 -4.95 0.93 20.73
CA LYS A 121 -4.56 2.34 20.80
C LYS A 121 -5.02 3.03 22.09
N TRP A 122 -6.21 2.68 22.59
CA TRP A 122 -6.72 3.20 23.88
C TRP A 122 -6.04 2.57 25.10
N ALA A 123 -5.51 1.36 24.97
CA ALA A 123 -4.78 0.68 26.05
C ALA A 123 -3.31 1.13 26.17
N CYS A 124 -2.81 1.93 25.22
CA CYS A 124 -1.46 2.47 25.21
C CYS A 124 -1.22 3.50 26.32
N LEU A 125 0.03 3.58 26.76
CA LEU A 125 0.53 4.59 27.71
C LEU A 125 1.56 5.52 27.04
N GLY A 126 1.64 6.76 27.52
CA GLY A 126 2.62 7.77 27.08
C GLY A 126 2.20 8.55 25.82
N SER A 127 2.64 9.81 25.70
CA SER A 127 2.07 10.80 24.77
C SER A 127 2.52 10.70 23.30
N VAL A 128 3.78 10.33 23.01
CA VAL A 128 4.36 10.49 21.65
C VAL A 128 4.56 9.18 20.86
N ARG A 129 4.71 8.02 21.52
CA ARG A 129 4.89 6.72 20.83
C ARG A 129 3.72 5.75 20.99
N GLY A 130 2.91 5.92 22.03
CA GLY A 130 1.80 5.02 22.33
C GLY A 130 2.26 3.59 22.57
N VAL A 131 3.11 3.39 23.59
CA VAL A 131 3.62 2.06 23.94
C VAL A 131 2.52 1.29 24.65
N LEU A 132 2.27 0.04 24.24
CA LEU A 132 1.40 -0.89 24.95
C LEU A 132 2.25 -1.86 25.77
N PRO A 133 2.28 -1.73 27.12
CA PRO A 133 2.98 -2.70 27.95
C PRO A 133 2.45 -4.12 27.74
N TRP A 134 3.34 -5.11 27.72
CA TRP A 134 2.96 -6.52 27.58
C TRP A 134 1.88 -6.94 28.59
N LYS A 135 2.00 -6.49 29.84
CA LYS A 135 1.01 -6.73 30.91
C LYS A 135 -0.39 -6.22 30.56
N ASN A 136 -0.50 -5.13 29.81
CA ASN A 136 -1.79 -4.60 29.37
C ASN A 136 -2.30 -5.41 28.17
N PHE A 137 -1.42 -5.73 27.22
CA PHE A 137 -1.75 -6.51 26.03
C PHE A 137 -2.36 -7.88 26.36
N VAL A 138 -1.77 -8.62 27.30
CA VAL A 138 -2.32 -9.93 27.71
C VAL A 138 -3.65 -9.85 28.45
N ASN A 139 -3.98 -8.69 29.02
CA ASN A 139 -5.26 -8.49 29.71
C ASN A 139 -6.40 -8.07 28.78
N ILE A 140 -6.13 -7.88 27.48
CA ILE A 140 -7.15 -7.48 26.52
C ILE A 140 -8.15 -8.64 26.35
N PRO A 141 -9.46 -8.38 26.51
CA PRO A 141 -10.48 -9.40 26.33
C PRO A 141 -10.65 -9.73 24.85
N VAL A 142 -10.61 -11.02 24.53
CA VAL A 142 -10.85 -11.56 23.19
C VAL A 142 -12.05 -12.51 23.19
N ALA A 143 -12.84 -12.44 22.13
CA ALA A 143 -14.00 -13.32 21.93
C ALA A 143 -13.55 -14.60 21.23
N VAL A 144 -13.66 -15.71 21.93
CA VAL A 144 -13.22 -17.05 21.51
C VAL A 144 -14.46 -17.94 21.33
N PRO A 145 -15.05 -17.99 20.12
CA PRO A 145 -16.10 -18.95 19.80
C PRO A 145 -15.54 -20.36 19.69
N SER A 146 -16.40 -21.38 19.50
CA SER A 146 -15.95 -22.75 19.18
C SER A 146 -14.97 -22.80 17.99
N LEU A 147 -13.99 -23.71 18.03
CA LEU A 147 -12.99 -23.89 16.97
C LEU A 147 -13.59 -23.99 15.55
N ASN A 148 -14.65 -24.79 15.36
CA ASN A 148 -15.34 -24.90 14.07
C ASN A 148 -15.82 -23.54 13.52
N LYS A 149 -16.24 -22.62 14.40
CA LYS A 149 -16.66 -21.27 13.99
C LYS A 149 -15.46 -20.39 13.65
N GLN A 150 -14.37 -20.51 14.40
CA GLN A 150 -13.11 -19.82 14.10
C GLN A 150 -12.58 -20.23 12.73
N GLU A 151 -12.51 -21.54 12.46
CA GLU A 151 -12.04 -22.10 11.20
C GLU A 151 -12.90 -21.66 10.01
N ARG A 152 -14.24 -21.65 10.16
CA ARG A 152 -15.15 -21.12 9.13
C ARG A 152 -14.89 -19.65 8.82
N ILE A 153 -14.58 -18.83 9.83
CA ILE A 153 -14.26 -17.41 9.64
C ILE A 153 -12.94 -17.28 8.89
N VAL A 154 -11.90 -18.01 9.32
CA VAL A 154 -10.58 -18.03 8.68
C VAL A 154 -10.69 -18.46 7.23
N TYR A 155 -11.40 -19.56 6.95
CA TYR A 155 -11.60 -20.08 5.60
C TYR A 155 -12.25 -19.05 4.68
N LYS A 156 -13.34 -18.39 5.14
CA LYS A 156 -14.02 -17.35 4.36
C LYS A 156 -13.09 -16.18 4.05
N TYR A 157 -12.37 -15.70 5.06
CA TYR A 157 -11.43 -14.59 4.89
C TYR A 157 -10.33 -14.94 3.89
N GLN A 158 -9.65 -16.08 4.07
CA GLN A 158 -8.58 -16.52 3.19
C GLN A 158 -9.06 -16.75 1.75
N THR A 159 -10.27 -17.28 1.57
CA THR A 159 -10.88 -17.47 0.24
C THR A 159 -11.04 -16.14 -0.49
N ILE A 160 -11.60 -15.13 0.19
CA ILE A 160 -11.80 -13.80 -0.39
C ILE A 160 -10.45 -13.13 -0.68
N THR A 161 -9.50 -13.19 0.26
CA THR A 161 -8.17 -12.59 0.08
C THR A 161 -7.44 -13.21 -1.13
N LYS A 162 -7.44 -14.55 -1.23
CA LYS A 162 -6.85 -15.26 -2.37
C LYS A 162 -7.53 -14.89 -3.70
N TYR A 163 -8.85 -14.72 -3.68
CA TYR A 163 -9.60 -14.28 -4.87
C TYR A 163 -9.20 -12.86 -5.30
N ILE A 164 -9.04 -11.93 -4.36
CA ILE A 164 -8.57 -10.56 -4.64
C ILE A 164 -7.15 -10.57 -5.22
N GLU A 165 -6.24 -11.33 -4.61
CA GLU A 165 -4.86 -11.47 -5.09
C GLU A 165 -4.80 -12.04 -6.51
N LEU A 166 -5.59 -13.08 -6.79
CA LEU A 166 -5.69 -13.67 -8.12
C LEU A 166 -6.20 -12.63 -9.15
N LYS A 167 -7.22 -11.84 -8.80
CA LYS A 167 -7.73 -10.79 -9.69
C LYS A 167 -6.71 -9.68 -9.94
N LYS A 168 -5.92 -9.29 -8.93
CA LYS A 168 -4.82 -8.33 -9.12
C LYS A 168 -3.76 -8.88 -10.08
N LYS A 169 -3.35 -10.14 -9.90
CA LYS A 169 -2.38 -10.81 -10.79
C LYS A 169 -2.90 -10.90 -12.23
N ILE A 170 -4.19 -11.19 -12.42
CA ILE A 170 -4.82 -11.19 -13.76
C ILE A 170 -4.76 -9.80 -14.39
N ASN A 171 -5.08 -8.73 -13.63
CA ASN A 171 -5.00 -7.36 -14.13
C ASN A 171 -3.57 -6.99 -14.55
N GLU A 172 -2.56 -7.36 -13.76
CA GLU A 172 -1.15 -7.14 -14.09
C GLU A 172 -0.73 -7.88 -15.37
N LEU A 173 -1.19 -9.12 -15.55
CA LEU A 173 -0.93 -9.89 -16.77
C LEU A 173 -1.62 -9.28 -18.00
N PHE A 174 -2.86 -8.79 -17.85
CA PHE A 174 -3.54 -8.08 -18.94
C PHE A 174 -2.84 -6.77 -19.31
N GLU A 175 -2.31 -6.02 -18.34
CA GLU A 175 -1.51 -4.83 -18.63
C GLU A 175 -0.26 -5.19 -19.45
N LYS A 176 0.47 -6.25 -19.06
CA LYS A 176 1.63 -6.75 -19.81
C LYS A 176 1.26 -7.18 -21.23
N GLN A 177 0.16 -7.93 -21.38
CA GLN A 177 -0.32 -8.39 -22.68
C GLN A 177 -0.70 -7.22 -23.59
N MET A 178 -1.42 -6.22 -23.06
CA MET A 178 -1.77 -5.01 -23.81
C MET A 178 -0.55 -4.22 -24.25
N THR A 179 0.48 -4.13 -23.39
CA THR A 179 1.76 -3.51 -23.75
C THR A 179 2.46 -4.28 -24.88
N ALA A 180 2.49 -5.61 -24.83
CA ALA A 180 3.07 -6.41 -25.92
C ALA A 180 2.30 -6.22 -27.24
N TYR A 181 0.96 -6.23 -27.20
CA TYR A 181 0.14 -5.94 -28.39
C TYR A 181 0.42 -4.54 -28.96
N TYR A 182 0.58 -3.54 -28.11
CA TYR A 182 0.94 -2.19 -28.57
C TYR A 182 2.24 -2.20 -29.39
N TYR A 183 3.29 -2.84 -28.89
CA TYR A 183 4.57 -2.93 -29.61
C TYR A 183 4.46 -3.72 -30.92
N ILE A 184 3.75 -4.86 -30.91
CA ILE A 184 3.51 -5.65 -32.14
C ILE A 184 2.80 -4.80 -33.22
N LEU A 185 1.81 -4.01 -32.82
CA LEU A 185 0.99 -3.23 -33.75
C LEU A 185 1.65 -1.94 -34.23
N PHE A 186 2.52 -1.32 -33.42
CA PHE A 186 3.00 0.04 -33.66
C PHE A 186 4.53 0.21 -33.78
N ASP A 187 5.35 -0.83 -33.56
CA ASP A 187 6.82 -0.70 -33.71
C ASP A 187 7.29 -0.87 -35.16
N SER A 188 6.61 -1.70 -35.95
CA SER A 188 6.90 -1.83 -37.38
C SER A 188 6.23 -0.70 -38.15
N LEU A 189 6.96 0.40 -38.35
CA LEU A 189 6.47 1.58 -39.06
C LEU A 189 6.73 1.52 -40.58
N THR A 190 7.05 0.35 -41.14
CA THR A 190 7.43 0.18 -42.56
C THR A 190 6.35 0.66 -43.53
N ASP A 191 5.08 0.53 -43.15
CA ASP A 191 3.94 0.89 -43.99
C ASP A 191 3.40 2.31 -43.68
N TYR A 192 4.09 3.07 -42.80
CA TYR A 192 3.61 4.36 -42.31
C TYR A 192 4.42 5.52 -42.87
N THR A 193 3.73 6.58 -43.28
CA THR A 193 4.38 7.84 -43.66
C THR A 193 4.70 8.67 -42.43
N ILE A 194 5.97 9.05 -42.26
CA ILE A 194 6.39 9.95 -41.20
C ILE A 194 5.94 11.38 -41.55
N LYS A 195 5.21 12.03 -40.63
CA LYS A 195 4.77 13.43 -40.73
C LYS A 195 5.15 14.20 -39.48
N ASN A 196 5.37 15.50 -39.62
CA ASN A 196 5.61 16.36 -38.46
C ASN A 196 4.34 16.52 -37.63
N PHE A 197 4.49 16.67 -36.31
CA PHE A 197 3.35 16.80 -35.39
C PHE A 197 2.40 17.95 -35.78
N GLY A 198 2.93 19.07 -36.27
CA GLY A 198 2.14 20.22 -36.71
C GLY A 198 1.36 20.00 -38.01
N GLU A 199 1.68 18.97 -38.81
CA GLU A 199 0.92 18.58 -40.00
C GLU A 199 -0.30 17.74 -39.63
N LEU A 200 -0.28 17.10 -38.46
CA LEU A 200 -1.33 16.22 -37.96
C LEU A 200 -2.22 16.89 -36.91
N PHE A 201 -1.66 17.84 -36.14
CA PHE A 201 -2.32 18.43 -34.99
C PHE A 201 -2.24 19.95 -34.99
N THR A 202 -3.36 20.60 -34.67
CA THR A 202 -3.39 22.02 -34.32
C THR A 202 -3.01 22.20 -32.85
N ILE A 203 -1.90 22.88 -32.58
CA ILE A 203 -1.43 23.11 -31.22
C ILE A 203 -2.12 24.37 -30.65
N ILE A 204 -3.00 24.16 -29.66
CA ILE A 204 -3.67 25.23 -28.92
C ILE A 204 -2.92 25.51 -27.62
N ARG A 205 -2.55 26.77 -27.37
CA ARG A 205 -1.97 27.17 -26.07
C ARG A 205 -3.09 27.51 -25.09
N GLY A 206 -2.97 26.97 -23.87
CA GLY A 206 -3.90 27.27 -22.78
C GLY A 206 -3.81 28.72 -22.29
N GLY A 207 -4.95 29.31 -21.96
CA GLY A 207 -5.07 30.61 -21.30
C GLY A 207 -5.28 30.49 -19.79
N ARG A 208 -4.77 31.47 -19.04
CA ARG A 208 -4.93 31.54 -17.58
C ARG A 208 -5.37 32.96 -17.16
N PRO A 209 -6.58 33.13 -16.59
CA PRO A 209 -6.95 34.40 -16.00
C PRO A 209 -6.15 34.66 -14.70
N PRO A 210 -5.97 35.94 -14.33
CA PRO A 210 -5.24 36.30 -13.12
C PRO A 210 -5.99 35.82 -11.86
N ARG A 211 -5.23 35.35 -10.87
CA ARG A 211 -5.74 34.86 -9.58
C ARG A 211 -4.82 35.31 -8.44
N GLY A 212 -4.52 36.61 -8.41
CA GLY A 212 -3.59 37.21 -7.45
C GLY A 212 -4.26 37.66 -6.14
N ASN A 213 -5.57 37.87 -6.14
CA ASN A 213 -6.33 38.29 -4.96
C ASN A 213 -7.76 37.72 -4.95
N LYS A 214 -8.46 37.88 -3.82
CA LYS A 214 -9.82 37.34 -3.61
C LYS A 214 -10.86 37.95 -4.55
N GLU A 215 -10.70 39.21 -4.96
CA GLU A 215 -11.63 39.86 -5.89
C GLU A 215 -11.52 39.27 -7.29
N GLN A 216 -10.29 39.09 -7.80
CA GLN A 216 -10.01 38.41 -9.06
C GLN A 216 -10.51 36.96 -9.04
N GLU A 217 -10.33 36.27 -7.91
CA GLU A 217 -10.81 34.91 -7.75
C GLU A 217 -12.35 34.83 -7.89
N LYS A 218 -13.08 35.70 -7.16
CA LYS A 218 -14.54 35.77 -7.25
C LYS A 218 -15.05 36.21 -8.62
N LYS A 219 -14.31 37.08 -9.30
CA LYS A 219 -14.71 37.64 -10.60
C LYS A 219 -14.52 36.66 -11.74
N TYR A 220 -13.41 35.92 -11.75
CA TYR A 220 -12.99 35.11 -12.89
C TYR A 220 -13.25 33.61 -12.73
N PHE A 221 -13.44 33.12 -11.51
CA PHE A 221 -13.64 31.71 -11.23
C PHE A 221 -14.98 31.47 -10.55
N CYS A 222 -15.55 30.30 -10.81
CA CYS A 222 -16.78 29.83 -10.19
C CYS A 222 -16.71 28.31 -9.99
N ARG A 223 -17.63 27.78 -9.19
CA ARG A 223 -17.72 26.33 -8.93
C ARG A 223 -18.72 25.63 -9.83
N GLU A 224 -19.80 26.32 -10.21
CA GLU A 224 -20.90 25.78 -11.01
C GLU A 224 -21.42 26.85 -11.98
N GLY A 225 -22.01 26.41 -13.10
CA GLY A 225 -22.61 27.28 -14.10
C GLY A 225 -21.61 28.04 -14.99
N GLY A 226 -20.32 27.73 -14.89
CA GLY A 226 -19.26 28.31 -15.72
C GLY A 226 -18.73 27.34 -16.78
N VAL A 227 -17.64 27.76 -17.41
CA VAL A 227 -16.92 26.94 -18.40
C VAL A 227 -15.87 26.09 -17.69
N PRO A 228 -15.89 24.75 -17.80
CA PRO A 228 -14.86 23.88 -17.22
C PRO A 228 -13.44 24.32 -17.58
N TRP A 229 -12.59 24.51 -16.56
CA TRP A 229 -11.21 24.96 -16.74
C TRP A 229 -10.23 23.85 -16.45
N LEU A 230 -9.71 23.24 -17.52
CA LEU A 230 -8.79 22.12 -17.41
C LEU A 230 -7.41 22.55 -16.89
N GLN A 231 -6.98 21.97 -15.78
CA GLN A 231 -5.68 22.24 -15.19
C GLN A 231 -4.86 20.96 -15.02
N VAL A 232 -3.55 21.14 -14.84
CA VAL A 232 -2.61 20.03 -14.62
C VAL A 232 -3.06 19.13 -13.48
N ARG A 233 -3.61 19.70 -12.40
CA ARG A 233 -4.08 18.95 -11.23
C ARG A 233 -5.30 18.06 -11.50
N ASP A 234 -6.11 18.38 -12.50
CA ASP A 234 -7.27 17.57 -12.89
C ASP A 234 -6.80 16.31 -13.63
N ILE A 235 -5.69 16.42 -14.35
CA ILE A 235 -5.07 15.34 -15.14
C ILE A 235 -4.06 14.54 -14.29
N SER A 236 -3.40 15.17 -13.32
CA SER A 236 -2.38 14.52 -12.48
C SER A 236 -2.97 13.64 -11.38
N LYS A 237 -4.30 13.47 -11.32
CA LYS A 237 -4.93 12.46 -10.47
C LYS A 237 -4.43 11.07 -10.91
N LYS A 238 -4.03 10.24 -9.95
CA LYS A 238 -3.49 8.89 -10.22
C LYS A 238 -4.50 8.10 -11.08
N ASN A 239 -4.04 7.56 -12.21
CA ASN A 239 -4.84 6.79 -13.19
C ASN A 239 -5.94 7.58 -13.94
N CYS A 240 -5.86 8.92 -14.01
CA CYS A 240 -6.77 9.72 -14.84
C CYS A 240 -6.45 9.53 -16.33
N LYS A 241 -7.25 8.70 -17.03
CA LYS A 241 -7.16 8.51 -18.50
C LYS A 241 -8.09 9.45 -19.27
N PHE A 242 -9.21 9.84 -18.66
CA PHE A 242 -10.24 10.69 -19.23
C PHE A 242 -10.65 11.75 -18.21
N VAL A 243 -10.85 12.98 -18.67
CA VAL A 243 -11.35 14.08 -17.83
C VAL A 243 -12.78 14.39 -18.24
N GLY A 244 -13.74 14.02 -17.39
CA GLY A 244 -15.14 14.38 -17.57
C GLY A 244 -15.53 15.70 -16.88
N GLU A 245 -14.73 16.15 -15.91
CA GLU A 245 -15.01 17.32 -15.08
C GLU A 245 -13.72 17.99 -14.63
N THR A 246 -13.79 19.27 -14.29
CA THR A 246 -12.66 20.08 -13.82
C THR A 246 -12.92 20.59 -12.41
N SER A 247 -11.85 20.73 -11.62
CA SER A 247 -11.98 21.23 -10.24
C SER A 247 -12.46 22.67 -10.12
N ASP A 248 -12.13 23.52 -11.10
CA ASP A 248 -12.59 24.90 -11.20
C ASP A 248 -13.30 25.12 -12.54
N GLN A 249 -14.17 26.13 -12.58
CA GLN A 249 -14.79 26.64 -13.79
C GLN A 249 -14.50 28.14 -13.93
N LEU A 250 -14.48 28.65 -15.16
CA LEU A 250 -14.35 30.08 -15.45
C LEU A 250 -15.71 30.71 -15.65
N THR A 251 -15.87 31.92 -15.12
CA THR A 251 -16.96 32.81 -15.53
C THR A 251 -16.72 33.27 -16.98
N PRO A 252 -17.74 33.81 -17.69
CA PRO A 252 -17.54 34.40 -19.01
C PRO A 252 -16.46 35.48 -19.04
N GLU A 253 -16.37 36.28 -17.97
CA GLU A 253 -15.32 37.29 -17.81
C GLU A 253 -13.94 36.67 -17.63
N GLY A 254 -13.84 35.61 -16.80
CA GLY A 254 -12.60 34.88 -16.59
C GLY A 254 -12.09 34.23 -17.87
N PHE A 255 -13.00 33.62 -18.65
CA PHE A 255 -12.68 33.02 -19.94
C PHE A 255 -12.10 34.05 -20.91
N LYS A 256 -12.75 35.21 -21.05
CA LYS A 256 -12.29 36.30 -21.91
C LYS A 256 -10.97 36.90 -21.41
N LYS A 257 -10.85 37.16 -20.10
CA LYS A 257 -9.65 37.80 -19.51
C LYS A 257 -8.43 36.89 -19.59
N GLY A 258 -8.62 35.58 -19.43
CA GLY A 258 -7.56 34.58 -19.53
C GLY A 258 -7.09 34.30 -20.95
N ARG A 259 -7.78 34.85 -21.97
CA ARG A 259 -7.60 34.48 -23.39
C ARG A 259 -7.69 32.97 -23.58
N CYS A 260 -8.69 32.37 -22.93
CA CYS A 260 -8.91 30.93 -22.99
C CYS A 260 -9.50 30.54 -24.35
N THR A 261 -9.27 29.29 -24.75
CA THR A 261 -9.82 28.72 -25.99
C THR A 261 -10.78 27.60 -25.60
N MET A 262 -11.96 27.56 -26.24
CA MET A 262 -12.89 26.47 -26.05
C MET A 262 -12.36 25.21 -26.73
N LEU A 263 -12.39 24.09 -26.01
CA LEU A 263 -12.00 22.79 -26.55
C LEU A 263 -13.26 22.00 -26.89
N GLY A 264 -13.26 21.34 -28.04
CA GLY A 264 -14.30 20.37 -28.40
C GLY A 264 -14.11 19.03 -27.67
N GLY A 265 -15.17 18.23 -27.63
CA GLY A 265 -15.06 16.83 -27.21
C GLY A 265 -14.06 16.07 -28.09
N GLY A 266 -13.33 15.12 -27.50
CA GLY A 266 -12.29 14.34 -28.19
C GLY A 266 -10.94 15.05 -28.36
N THR A 267 -10.75 16.22 -27.73
CA THR A 267 -9.45 16.91 -27.75
C THR A 267 -8.40 16.16 -26.92
N LEU A 268 -7.25 15.85 -27.52
CA LEU A 268 -6.10 15.30 -26.81
C LEU A 268 -5.35 16.41 -26.06
N SER A 269 -5.23 16.25 -24.74
CA SER A 269 -4.48 17.18 -23.88
C SER A 269 -3.14 16.58 -23.49
N LEU A 270 -2.04 17.24 -23.86
CA LEU A 270 -0.69 16.83 -23.49
C LEU A 270 -0.11 17.76 -22.44
N LEU A 271 0.38 17.19 -21.34
CA LEU A 271 1.10 17.92 -20.31
C LEU A 271 2.55 18.11 -20.74
N LYS A 272 2.93 19.35 -21.06
CA LYS A 272 4.35 19.71 -21.19
C LYS A 272 4.99 19.71 -19.81
N MET A 273 5.56 18.58 -19.41
CA MET A 273 6.40 18.50 -18.21
C MET A 273 7.74 19.21 -18.48
N PRO A 274 8.32 19.91 -17.49
CA PRO A 274 9.69 20.42 -17.59
C PRO A 274 10.65 19.29 -17.99
N LEU A 275 11.60 19.58 -18.87
CA LEU A 275 12.55 18.59 -19.41
C LEU A 275 13.28 17.81 -18.30
N GLU A 276 13.55 18.46 -17.17
CA GLU A 276 14.16 17.87 -15.97
C GLU A 276 13.30 16.78 -15.32
N LEU A 277 11.98 16.99 -15.25
CA LEU A 277 11.01 16.00 -14.75
C LEU A 277 10.79 14.86 -15.75
N TRP A 278 10.91 15.15 -17.05
CA TRP A 278 10.88 14.15 -18.11
C TRP A 278 12.13 13.27 -18.07
N LEU A 279 13.33 13.86 -17.94
CA LEU A 279 14.59 13.13 -17.74
C LEU A 279 14.55 12.27 -16.47
N ALA A 280 14.02 12.79 -15.35
CA ALA A 280 13.87 12.03 -14.13
C ALA A 280 12.92 10.82 -14.30
N LYS A 281 11.78 10.99 -14.98
CA LYS A 281 10.84 9.90 -15.28
C LYS A 281 11.38 8.93 -16.34
N PHE A 282 12.10 9.41 -17.34
CA PHE A 282 12.76 8.62 -18.36
C PHE A 282 13.89 7.78 -17.76
N LEU A 283 14.74 8.36 -16.90
CA LEU A 283 15.73 7.63 -16.11
C LEU A 283 15.08 6.60 -15.18
N LEU A 284 13.90 6.89 -14.62
CA LEU A 284 13.14 5.92 -13.83
C LEU A 284 12.58 4.78 -14.69
N LEU A 285 12.10 5.09 -15.90
CA LEU A 285 11.61 4.12 -16.89
C LEU A 285 12.76 3.24 -17.40
N VAL A 286 13.90 3.83 -17.73
CA VAL A 286 15.13 3.13 -18.11
C VAL A 286 15.62 2.27 -16.95
N LYS A 287 15.65 2.77 -15.71
CA LYS A 287 15.97 1.94 -14.53
C LYS A 287 14.99 0.78 -14.36
N LYS A 288 13.69 0.99 -14.59
CA LYS A 288 12.68 -0.07 -14.53
C LYS A 288 12.87 -1.09 -15.65
N LEU A 289 13.10 -0.65 -16.88
CA LEU A 289 13.35 -1.50 -18.04
C LEU A 289 14.63 -2.30 -17.83
N VAL A 290 15.71 -1.66 -17.39
CA VAL A 290 16.99 -2.30 -17.04
C VAL A 290 16.80 -3.28 -15.88
N SER A 291 16.04 -2.96 -14.83
CA SER A 291 15.77 -3.93 -13.75
C SER A 291 14.91 -5.10 -14.19
N THR A 292 14.00 -4.89 -15.16
CA THR A 292 13.16 -5.94 -15.72
C THR A 292 14.00 -6.86 -16.62
N PHE A 293 14.87 -6.26 -17.45
CA PHE A 293 15.73 -6.98 -18.38
C PHE A 293 16.90 -7.71 -17.68
N ILE A 294 17.52 -7.09 -16.67
CA ILE A 294 18.59 -7.71 -15.88
C ILE A 294 18.02 -8.74 -14.90
N GLY A 295 16.81 -8.51 -14.35
CA GLY A 295 16.13 -9.48 -13.49
C GLY A 295 15.77 -10.76 -14.24
N GLU A 296 15.23 -10.66 -15.46
CA GLU A 296 14.88 -11.83 -16.29
C GLU A 296 16.11 -12.60 -16.81
N HIS A 297 17.28 -11.97 -16.96
CA HIS A 297 18.50 -12.65 -17.42
C HIS A 297 19.34 -13.28 -16.30
N TRP A 298 19.17 -12.85 -15.05
CA TRP A 298 19.87 -13.49 -13.92
C TRP A 298 19.20 -14.78 -13.44
N ASP A 299 17.88 -14.89 -13.55
CA ASP A 299 17.12 -16.09 -13.19
C ASP A 299 17.25 -17.23 -14.22
N THR A 300 17.74 -16.94 -15.44
CA THR A 300 18.00 -17.95 -16.48
C THR A 300 19.47 -18.39 -16.55
N MET A 301 20.36 -17.82 -15.72
CA MET A 301 21.80 -18.13 -15.71
C MET A 301 22.31 -18.71 -14.37
N ASN A 302 21.43 -19.17 -13.48
CA ASN A 302 21.80 -20.03 -12.34
C ASN A 302 20.92 -21.29 -12.28
#